data_AF-A0A940A6X8-F1
#
_entry.id   AF-A0A940A6X8-F1
#
_cell.length_a   1.000
_cell.length_b   1.000
_cell.length_c   1.000
_cell.angle_alpha   90.00
_cell.angle_beta   90.00
_cell.angle_gamma   90.00
#
_symmetry.space_group_name_H-M   'P 1'
#
loop_
_entity.id
_entity.type
_entity.pdbx_description
1 polymer ?
#
loop_
_entity_poly.entity_id
_entity_poly.type
_entity_poly.pdbx_seq_one_letter_code
_entity_poly.pdbx_strand_id
1 'polypeptide(L)'
;MSETDPQNVRDNDISEEELTLEIGESPSVKEKKKRRKQGIVGLIASIPNITVDMLSEKMGVNEKTIRRDLAELREQGIIERVGGDFGAHWIICRKRH
;
A
#
# COMPACT_ATOMS: atom_id res chain seq x y z
N MET A 1 -10.14 -38.67 12.68
CA MET A 1 -10.97 -37.84 11.80
C MET A 1 -10.16 -36.59 11.56
N SER A 2 -9.44 -36.58 10.44
CA SER A 2 -8.38 -35.60 10.18
C SER A 2 -8.86 -34.59 9.14
N GLU A 3 -8.48 -33.34 9.41
CA GLU A 3 -8.16 -32.30 8.45
C GLU A 3 -9.28 -31.82 7.51
N THR A 4 -9.80 -30.63 7.83
CA THR A 4 -10.36 -29.71 6.84
C THR A 4 -9.43 -28.52 6.69
N ASP A 5 -8.69 -28.52 5.59
CA ASP A 5 -8.42 -27.38 4.71
C ASP A 5 -8.48 -28.02 3.28
N PRO A 6 -8.91 -27.35 2.19
CA PRO A 6 -8.56 -25.94 1.97
C PRO A 6 -9.45 -25.08 1.03
N GLN A 7 -9.00 -23.83 0.91
CA GLN A 7 -9.11 -22.92 -0.25
C GLN A 7 -10.38 -22.09 -0.52
N ASN A 8 -10.16 -20.77 -0.48
CA ASN A 8 -10.35 -19.84 -1.61
C ASN A 8 -11.78 -19.58 -2.11
N VAL A 9 -12.42 -18.57 -1.52
CA VAL A 9 -13.39 -17.71 -2.22
C VAL A 9 -12.74 -16.35 -2.47
N ARG A 10 -11.85 -16.32 -3.45
CA ARG A 10 -11.56 -15.11 -4.24
C ARG A 10 -12.74 -14.95 -5.21
N ASP A 11 -13.08 -13.69 -5.46
CA ASP A 11 -14.01 -13.21 -6.49
C ASP A 11 -15.48 -13.15 -6.05
N ASN A 12 -15.93 -11.95 -5.65
CA ASN A 12 -16.76 -11.11 -6.51
C ASN A 12 -17.58 -10.12 -5.66
N ASP A 13 -17.21 -8.84 -5.69
CA ASP A 13 -18.18 -7.81 -6.06
C ASP A 13 -17.44 -6.55 -6.52
N ILE A 14 -17.66 -6.25 -7.80
CA ILE A 14 -17.27 -5.03 -8.47
C ILE A 14 -18.28 -3.98 -8.03
N SER A 15 -17.85 -3.04 -7.21
CA SER A 15 -18.53 -1.76 -7.07
C SER A 15 -17.64 -0.70 -7.70
N GLU A 16 -17.94 -0.46 -8.97
CA GLU A 16 -17.51 0.68 -9.77
C GLU A 16 -18.07 1.96 -9.14
N GLU A 17 -17.38 2.50 -8.13
CA GLU A 17 -17.55 3.89 -7.73
C GLU A 17 -16.24 4.64 -8.01
N GLU A 18 -16.12 5.04 -9.28
CA GLU A 18 -15.84 6.43 -9.65
C GLU A 18 -15.47 7.35 -8.47
N LEU A 19 -14.17 7.54 -8.25
CA LEU A 19 -13.68 8.79 -7.65
C LEU A 19 -12.36 9.19 -8.30
N THR A 20 -12.52 9.65 -9.55
CA THR A 20 -12.04 10.96 -10.02
C THR A 20 -10.69 11.43 -9.49
N LEU A 21 -9.64 11.23 -10.28
CA LEU A 21 -8.57 12.22 -10.39
C LEU A 21 -8.16 12.36 -11.86
N GLU A 22 -9.09 12.88 -12.67
CA GLU A 22 -8.69 13.90 -13.63
C GLU A 22 -7.99 15.00 -12.84
N ILE A 23 -6.67 15.05 -12.88
CA ILE A 23 -6.00 16.30 -12.58
C ILE A 23 -4.99 16.54 -13.69
N GLY A 24 -5.37 17.48 -14.55
CA GLY A 24 -4.52 18.10 -15.54
C GLY A 24 -3.16 18.45 -14.94
N GLU A 25 -2.14 18.21 -15.74
CA GLU A 25 -0.74 18.50 -15.45
C GLU A 25 -0.55 19.95 -15.01
N SER A 26 -0.54 20.14 -13.69
CA SER A 26 -0.11 21.36 -13.04
C SER A 26 0.92 20.97 -11.97
N PRO A 27 1.98 21.75 -11.74
CA PRO A 27 3.12 21.35 -10.89
C PRO A 27 2.72 20.99 -9.44
N SER A 28 1.53 21.39 -8.99
CA SER A 28 0.97 21.11 -7.66
C SER A 28 0.56 19.64 -7.44
N VAL A 29 0.22 18.88 -8.48
CA VAL A 29 -0.31 17.51 -8.34
C VAL A 29 0.77 16.51 -7.91
N LYS A 30 2.01 16.73 -8.35
CA LYS A 30 3.17 15.89 -8.00
C LYS A 30 3.45 15.96 -6.49
N GLU A 31 3.29 17.12 -5.88
CA GLU A 31 3.45 17.28 -4.43
C GLU A 31 2.39 16.52 -3.64
N LYS A 32 1.12 16.55 -4.06
CA LYS A 32 0.05 15.79 -3.39
C LYS A 32 0.34 14.29 -3.37
N LYS A 33 0.80 13.73 -4.50
CA LYS A 33 1.22 12.31 -4.59
C LYS A 33 2.40 12.02 -3.66
N LYS A 34 3.41 12.90 -3.63
CA LYS A 34 4.58 12.75 -2.76
C LYS A 34 4.19 12.76 -1.27
N ARG A 35 3.30 13.66 -0.85
CA ARG A 35 2.82 13.74 0.54
C ARG A 35 2.08 12.47 0.96
N ARG A 36 1.24 11.90 0.08
CA ARG A 36 0.57 10.61 0.35
C ARG A 36 1.57 9.49 0.57
N LYS A 37 2.53 9.35 -0.36
CA LYS A 37 3.60 8.34 -0.28
C LYS A 37 4.43 8.49 1.00
N GLN A 38 4.79 9.73 1.37
CA GLN A 38 5.47 10.02 2.63
C GLN A 38 4.65 9.61 3.85
N GLY A 39 3.33 9.84 3.82
CA GLY A 39 2.43 9.36 4.86
C GLY A 39 2.45 7.84 4.98
N ILE A 40 2.40 7.11 3.86
CA ILE A 40 2.46 5.63 3.84
C ILE A 40 3.77 5.16 4.47
N VAL A 41 4.90 5.76 4.08
CA VAL A 41 6.21 5.46 4.67
C VAL A 41 6.21 5.75 6.18
N GLY A 42 5.61 6.85 6.63
CA GLY A 42 5.48 7.18 8.06
C GLY A 42 4.63 6.15 8.83
N LEU A 43 3.57 5.62 8.22
CA LEU A 43 2.76 4.57 8.81
C LEU A 43 3.52 3.25 8.90
N ILE A 44 4.25 2.88 7.85
CA ILE A 44 5.14 1.71 7.84
C ILE A 44 6.23 1.86 8.91
N ALA A 45 6.77 3.06 9.10
CA ALA A 45 7.79 3.34 10.12
C ALA A 45 7.27 3.08 11.54
N SER A 46 6.00 3.41 11.77
CA SER A 46 5.34 3.22 13.06
C SER A 46 4.86 1.77 13.25
N ILE A 47 4.36 1.15 12.17
CA ILE A 47 3.78 -0.19 12.17
C ILE A 47 4.40 -0.99 11.01
N PRO A 48 5.52 -1.70 11.23
CA PRO A 48 6.18 -2.47 10.17
C PRO A 48 5.31 -3.64 9.67
N ASN A 49 4.38 -4.14 10.49
CA ASN A 49 3.45 -5.21 10.13
C ASN A 49 2.15 -4.70 9.48
N ILE A 50 2.12 -3.44 9.01
CA ILE A 50 0.91 -2.85 8.45
C ILE A 50 0.50 -3.51 7.12
N THR A 51 -0.79 -3.79 6.97
CA THR A 51 -1.37 -4.34 5.75
C THR A 51 -1.87 -3.23 4.83
N VAL A 52 -2.09 -3.56 3.56
CA VAL A 52 -2.67 -2.64 2.57
C VAL A 52 -4.04 -2.13 3.04
N ASP A 53 -4.83 -3.00 3.64
CA ASP A 53 -6.16 -2.70 4.17
C ASP A 53 -6.10 -1.63 5.28
N MET A 54 -5.26 -1.83 6.29
CA MET A 54 -5.05 -0.83 7.35
C MET A 54 -4.50 0.50 6.82
N LEU A 55 -3.63 0.48 5.80
CA LEU A 55 -3.15 1.69 5.14
C LEU A 55 -4.30 2.42 4.42
N SER A 56 -5.19 1.68 3.77
CA SER A 56 -6.37 2.20 3.08
C SER A 56 -7.32 2.88 4.06
N GLU A 57 -7.68 2.20 5.15
CA GLU A 57 -8.55 2.76 6.20
C GLU A 57 -7.94 3.99 6.85
N LYS A 58 -6.66 3.94 7.22
CA LYS A 58 -6.00 5.03 7.95
C LYS A 58 -5.74 6.26 7.10
N MET A 59 -5.60 6.09 5.79
CA MET A 59 -5.41 7.19 4.84
C MET A 59 -6.69 7.62 4.14
N GLY A 60 -7.77 6.83 4.23
CA GLY A 60 -9.00 7.04 3.46
C GLY A 60 -8.77 6.95 1.95
N VAL A 61 -7.86 6.07 1.50
CA VAL A 61 -7.51 5.93 0.08
C VAL A 61 -7.67 4.49 -0.32
N ASN A 62 -8.24 4.25 -1.50
CA ASN A 62 -8.50 2.90 -1.98
C ASN A 62 -7.25 2.01 -1.96
N GLU A 63 -7.39 0.76 -1.52
CA GLU A 63 -6.32 -0.23 -1.46
C GLU A 63 -5.55 -0.36 -2.78
N LYS A 64 -6.24 -0.23 -3.93
CA LYS A 64 -5.60 -0.24 -5.26
C LYS A 64 -4.58 0.89 -5.41
N THR A 65 -4.92 2.08 -4.92
CA THR A 65 -4.02 3.23 -4.89
C THR A 65 -2.86 2.97 -3.94
N ILE A 66 -3.13 2.44 -2.74
CA ILE A 66 -2.10 2.05 -1.78
C ILE A 66 -1.14 1.01 -2.38
N ARG A 67 -1.64 -0.05 -3.03
CA ARG A 67 -0.81 -1.07 -3.72
C ARG A 67 0.08 -0.43 -4.77
N ARG A 68 -0.45 0.51 -5.56
CA ARG A 68 0.33 1.24 -6.56
C ARG A 68 1.40 2.11 -5.92
N ASP A 69 1.04 2.87 -4.89
CA ASP A 69 1.98 3.73 -4.16
C ASP A 69 3.08 2.89 -3.48
N LEU A 70 2.74 1.73 -2.89
CA LEU A 70 3.70 0.78 -2.31
C LEU A 70 4.63 0.19 -3.37
N ALA A 71 4.10 -0.18 -4.54
CA ALA A 71 4.92 -0.68 -5.65
C ALA A 71 5.91 0.40 -6.13
N GLU A 72 5.46 1.65 -6.28
CA GLU A 72 6.33 2.77 -6.62
C GLU A 72 7.38 3.06 -5.53
N LEU A 73 7.01 2.98 -4.25
CA LEU A 73 7.95 3.16 -3.13
C LEU A 73 8.99 2.03 -3.09
N ARG A 74 8.60 0.80 -3.44
CA ARG A 74 9.49 -0.35 -3.54
C ARG A 74 10.43 -0.22 -4.73
N GLU A 75 9.92 0.19 -5.89
CA GLU A 75 10.73 0.42 -7.08
C GLU A 75 11.75 1.54 -6.87
N GLN A 76 11.37 2.59 -6.13
CA GLN A 76 12.28 3.65 -5.70
C GLN A 76 13.31 3.18 -4.65
N GLY A 77 13.16 1.97 -4.10
CA GLY A 77 14.01 1.44 -3.04
C GLY A 77 13.86 2.19 -1.71
N ILE A 78 12.68 2.77 -1.44
CA ILE A 78 12.38 3.47 -0.18
C ILE A 78 11.84 2.51 0.86
N ILE A 79 11.04 1.52 0.44
CA ILE A 79 10.52 0.46 1.30
C ILE A 79 10.78 -0.90 0.67
N GLU A 80 10.85 -1.93 1.49
CA GLU A 80 10.94 -3.30 1.04
C GLU A 80 10.09 -4.20 1.93
N ARG A 81 9.44 -5.21 1.34
CA ARG A 81 8.71 -6.22 2.12
C ARG A 81 9.65 -7.38 2.37
N VAL A 82 9.97 -7.62 3.63
CA VAL A 82 10.89 -8.66 4.08
C VAL A 82 10.15 -9.63 4.99
N GLY A 83 10.32 -10.92 4.72
CA GLY A 83 9.78 -12.02 5.52
C GLY A 83 9.00 -13.04 4.69
N GLY A 84 8.98 -14.29 5.17
CA GLY A 84 8.30 -15.44 4.54
C GLY A 84 6.83 -15.56 4.92
N ASP A 85 6.24 -16.73 4.65
CA ASP A 85 4.80 -17.05 4.69
C ASP A 85 4.02 -16.57 5.94
N PHE A 86 4.67 -16.42 7.10
CA PHE A 86 4.00 -16.11 8.37
C PHE A 86 4.43 -14.81 9.06
N GLY A 87 5.32 -14.01 8.46
CA GLY A 87 5.94 -12.88 9.17
C GLY A 87 6.48 -11.76 8.29
N ALA A 88 5.91 -11.60 7.10
CA ALA A 88 6.32 -10.56 6.18
C ALA A 88 5.97 -9.17 6.74
N HIS A 89 7.01 -8.38 7.00
CA HIS A 89 6.95 -7.02 7.49
C HIS A 89 7.59 -6.06 6.49
N TRP A 90 7.25 -4.79 6.60
CA TRP A 90 7.78 -3.72 5.78
C TRP A 90 8.96 -3.08 6.48
N ILE A 91 10.06 -2.92 5.75
CA ILE A 91 11.25 -2.19 6.19
C ILE A 91 11.41 -0.92 5.36
N ILE A 92 11.98 0.12 5.97
CA ILE A 92 12.29 1.39 5.29
C ILE A 92 13.77 1.37 4.92
N CYS A 93 14.04 1.30 3.63
CA CYS A 93 15.36 1.44 3.03
C CYS A 93 15.70 2.94 2.96
N ARG A 94 15.94 3.56 4.10
CA ARG A 94 16.29 4.99 4.16
C ARG A 94 17.66 5.17 3.48
N LYS A 95 17.68 5.65 2.23
CA LYS A 95 18.93 6.11 1.60
C LYS A 95 19.47 7.28 2.42
N ARG A 96 20.52 7.03 3.20
CA ARG A 96 21.41 8.09 3.71
C ARG A 96 22.10 8.68 2.48
N HIS A 97 21.85 9.95 2.20
CA HIS A 97 22.67 10.78 1.32
C HIS A 97 23.54 11.70 2.20
#